data_AF-A0A7X8DJY3-F1
#
_entry.id   AF-A0A7X8DJY3-F1
#
_cell.length_a   1.000
_cell.length_b   1.000
_cell.length_c   1.000
_cell.angle_alpha   90.00
_cell.angle_beta   90.00
_cell.angle_gamma   90.00
#
_symmetry.space_group_name_H-M   'P 1'
#
loop_
_entity.id
_entity.type
_entity.pdbx_description
1 polymer ?
#
loop_
_entity_poly.entity_id
_entity_poly.type
_entity_poly.pdbx_seq_one_letter_code
_entity_poly.pdbx_strand_id
1 'polypeptide(L)'
;MVGKKHLTSLSRYLGLILFSLIILSLIGCSADDQAGATQENSQEVVSIGISQIIENPVLDLARDGFIDALKEKGYEDGINIEIDTQYAQGDIALTTTIA
;
A
#
# COMPACT_ATOMS: atom_id res chain seq x y z
N MET A 1 -54.59 20.35 -29.22
CA MET A 1 -53.14 20.06 -29.35
C MET A 1 -52.55 19.70 -27.98
N VAL A 2 -52.72 18.45 -27.52
CA VAL A 2 -52.11 17.96 -26.27
C VAL A 2 -51.54 16.58 -26.57
N GLY A 3 -50.28 16.51 -27.00
CA GLY A 3 -49.72 15.21 -27.43
C GLY A 3 -48.24 15.19 -27.79
N LYS A 4 -47.42 16.14 -27.33
CA LYS A 4 -45.97 16.16 -27.64
C LYS A 4 -45.05 16.28 -26.41
N LYS A 5 -45.61 16.32 -25.20
CA LYS A 5 -44.83 16.49 -23.96
C LYS A 5 -44.17 15.18 -23.47
N HIS A 6 -44.78 14.04 -23.76
CA HIS A 6 -44.37 12.73 -23.24
C HIS A 6 -43.29 12.04 -24.09
N LEU A 7 -43.21 12.33 -25.39
CA LEU A 7 -42.16 11.80 -26.26
C LEU A 7 -40.80 12.49 -26.05
N THR A 8 -40.79 13.76 -25.62
CA THR A 8 -39.56 14.53 -25.42
C THR A 8 -38.87 14.25 -24.09
N SER A 9 -39.58 13.81 -23.03
CA SER A 9 -38.94 13.38 -21.77
C SER A 9 -38.30 12.00 -21.88
N LEU A 10 -38.93 11.07 -22.61
CA LEU A 10 -38.38 9.73 -22.87
C LEU A 10 -37.11 9.78 -23.73
N SER A 11 -37.09 10.65 -24.75
CA SER A 11 -35.90 10.93 -25.57
C SER A 11 -34.77 11.60 -24.78
N ARG A 12 -35.10 12.43 -23.77
CA ARG A 12 -34.11 13.04 -22.86
C ARG A 12 -33.47 12.04 -21.91
N TYR A 13 -34.24 11.07 -21.39
CA TYR A 13 -33.70 9.98 -20.57
C TYR A 13 -32.86 9.00 -21.38
N LEU A 14 -33.27 8.69 -22.62
CA LEU A 14 -32.47 7.87 -23.53
C LEU A 14 -31.15 8.57 -23.91
N GLY A 15 -31.19 9.89 -24.11
CA GLY A 15 -29.99 10.72 -24.31
C GLY A 15 -29.07 10.78 -23.09
N LEU A 16 -29.62 10.86 -21.88
CA LEU A 16 -28.85 10.83 -20.62
C LEU A 16 -28.16 9.47 -20.38
N ILE A 17 -28.83 8.36 -20.69
CA ILE A 17 -28.25 7.01 -20.58
C ILE A 17 -27.14 6.81 -21.63
N LEU A 18 -27.32 7.29 -22.86
CA LEU A 18 -26.31 7.21 -23.91
C LEU A 18 -25.10 8.13 -23.64
N PHE A 19 -25.32 9.29 -23.04
CA PHE A 19 -24.26 10.21 -22.62
C PHE A 19 -23.46 9.64 -21.43
N SER A 20 -24.10 8.93 -20.51
CA SER A 20 -23.44 8.24 -19.40
C SER A 20 -22.49 7.12 -19.86
N LEU A 21 -22.81 6.42 -20.97
CA LEU A 21 -21.93 5.39 -21.53
C LEU A 21 -20.66 5.97 -22.19
N ILE A 22 -20.76 7.17 -22.77
CA ILE A 22 -19.63 7.85 -23.44
C ILE A 22 -18.64 8.38 -22.40
N ILE A 23 -19.11 8.86 -21.24
CA ILE A 23 -18.24 9.35 -20.15
C ILE A 23 -17.38 8.23 -19.56
N LEU A 24 -17.90 6.99 -19.50
CA LEU A 24 -17.17 5.83 -18.98
C LEU A 24 -15.99 5.40 -19.88
N SER A 25 -16.03 5.77 -21.17
CA SER A 25 -14.95 5.48 -22.13
C SER A 25 -13.77 6.46 -22.09
N LEU A 26 -13.88 7.57 -21.35
CA LEU A 26 -12.83 8.59 -21.24
C LEU A 26 -11.97 8.51 -19.96
N ILE A 27 -12.23 7.54 -19.07
CA ILE A 27 -11.41 7.29 -17.86
C ILE A 27 -10.21 6.35 -18.15
N GLY A 28 -10.04 5.92 -19.41
CA GLY A 28 -9.05 4.91 -19.80
C GLY A 28 -7.73 5.42 -20.38
N CYS A 29 -7.29 6.66 -20.14
CA CYS A 29 -5.98 7.11 -20.64
C CYS A 29 -5.43 8.35 -19.89
N SER A 30 -5.01 8.18 -18.63
CA SER A 30 -3.87 8.84 -17.95
C SER A 30 -3.98 8.67 -16.44
N ALA A 31 -2.83 8.45 -15.80
CA ALA A 31 -2.60 8.34 -14.34
C ALA A 31 -3.21 7.08 -13.70
N ASP A 32 -2.41 6.18 -13.14
CA ASP A 32 -1.71 6.39 -11.86
C ASP A 32 -2.70 6.73 -10.74
N ASP A 33 -2.76 5.78 -9.81
CA ASP A 33 -3.46 5.76 -8.53
C ASP A 33 -4.93 6.22 -8.43
N GLN A 34 -5.72 5.23 -8.03
CA GLN A 34 -7.07 5.35 -7.51
C GLN A 34 -7.16 6.43 -6.44
N ALA A 35 -8.04 7.40 -6.69
CA ALA A 35 -8.67 8.22 -5.67
C ALA A 35 -9.52 7.35 -4.74
N GLY A 36 -8.87 6.76 -3.74
CA GLY A 36 -9.47 6.29 -2.49
C GLY A 36 -9.05 7.25 -1.39
N ALA A 37 -9.74 8.39 -1.27
CA ALA A 37 -9.61 9.25 -0.10
C ALA A 37 -10.27 8.58 1.11
N THR A 38 -9.52 7.68 1.74
CA THR A 38 -9.66 7.38 3.16
C THR A 38 -8.32 7.76 3.76
N GLN A 39 -8.21 9.00 4.27
CA GLN A 39 -7.23 9.27 5.32
C GLN A 39 -7.68 8.48 6.55
N GLU A 40 -7.43 7.17 6.53
CA GLU A 40 -7.15 6.48 7.77
C GLU A 40 -5.81 7.05 8.21
N ASN A 41 -5.81 7.68 9.38
CA ASN A 41 -4.60 7.79 10.18
C ASN A 41 -4.22 6.37 10.63
N SER A 42 -3.95 5.48 9.67
CA SER A 42 -3.25 4.24 9.92
C SER A 42 -1.89 4.71 10.35
N GLN A 43 -1.60 4.58 11.65
CA GLN A 43 -0.24 4.66 12.14
C GLN A 43 0.57 3.71 11.25
N GLU A 44 1.35 4.28 10.34
CA GLU A 44 2.10 3.53 9.35
C GLU A 44 3.10 2.70 10.12
N VAL A 45 2.81 1.39 10.25
CA VAL A 45 3.68 0.46 10.96
C VAL A 45 4.96 0.37 10.14
N VAL A 46 6.08 0.79 10.73
CA VAL A 46 7.35 0.81 10.01
C VAL A 46 7.93 -0.60 10.02
N SER A 47 7.98 -1.25 8.85
CA SER A 47 8.63 -2.55 8.70
C SER A 47 10.15 -2.40 8.64
N ILE A 48 10.87 -3.15 9.46
CA ILE A 48 12.32 -3.13 9.59
C ILE A 48 12.86 -4.54 9.29
N GLY A 49 13.53 -4.70 8.14
CA GLY A 49 14.22 -5.93 7.77
C GLY A 49 15.66 -5.96 8.28
N ILE A 50 16.05 -7.03 8.98
CA ILE A 50 17.41 -7.29 9.46
C ILE A 50 17.97 -8.50 8.71
N SER A 51 18.82 -8.27 7.72
CA SER A 51 19.56 -9.32 7.00
C SER A 51 20.91 -9.58 7.69
N GLN A 52 21.08 -10.77 8.27
CA GLN A 52 22.30 -11.17 8.97
C GLN A 52 22.97 -12.34 8.24
N ILE A 53 24.28 -12.25 8.04
CA ILE A 53 25.03 -13.26 7.26
C ILE A 53 24.99 -14.64 7.96
N ILE A 54 25.20 -14.67 9.27
CA ILE A 54 25.26 -15.90 10.08
C ILE A 54 24.89 -15.58 11.54
N GLU A 55 24.27 -16.53 12.24
CA GLU A 55 24.03 -16.43 13.68
C GLU A 55 25.34 -16.65 14.44
N ASN A 56 25.80 -15.61 15.14
CA ASN A 56 26.97 -15.68 15.99
C ASN A 56 26.82 -14.72 17.17
N PRO A 57 27.45 -14.99 18.32
CA PRO A 57 27.25 -14.20 19.54
C PRO A 57 27.51 -12.69 19.39
N VAL A 58 28.46 -12.29 18.54
CA VAL A 58 28.80 -10.88 18.29
C VAL A 58 27.75 -10.20 17.43
N LEU A 59 27.28 -10.87 16.37
CA LEU A 59 26.29 -10.32 15.46
C LEU A 59 24.90 -10.28 16.11
N ASP A 60 24.59 -11.27 16.93
CA ASP A 60 23.34 -11.33 17.69
C ASP A 60 23.29 -10.20 18.73
N LEU A 61 24.39 -9.95 19.44
CA LEU A 61 24.49 -8.80 20.36
C LEU A 61 24.33 -7.45 19.63
N ALA A 62 24.83 -7.35 18.40
CA ALA A 62 24.67 -6.13 17.60
C ALA A 62 23.20 -5.93 17.18
N ARG A 63 22.50 -7.00 16.79
CA ARG A 63 21.07 -6.96 16.50
C ARG A 63 20.27 -6.58 17.75
N ASP A 64 20.52 -7.24 18.87
CA ASP A 64 19.79 -6.99 20.11
C ASP A 64 19.99 -5.55 20.58
N GLY A 65 21.22 -5.01 20.47
CA GLY A 65 21.49 -3.60 20.74
C GLY A 65 20.81 -2.63 19.77
N PHE A 66 20.61 -3.03 18.51
CA PHE A 66 19.83 -2.24 17.55
C PHE A 66 18.34 -2.22 17.92
N ILE A 67 17.77 -3.36 18.32
CA ILE A 67 16.39 -3.47 18.79
C ILE A 67 16.18 -2.66 20.07
N ASP A 68 17.13 -2.73 21.01
CA ASP A 68 17.08 -1.94 22.25
C ASP A 68 17.11 -0.43 21.97
N ALA A 69 17.95 0.02 21.03
CA ALA A 69 17.99 1.42 20.64
C ALA A 69 16.69 1.89 19.97
N LEU A 70 16.05 1.03 19.17
CA LEU A 70 14.73 1.32 18.59
C LEU A 70 13.68 1.46 19.70
N LYS A 71 13.68 0.56 20.67
CA LYS A 71 12.78 0.59 21.82
C LYS A 71 12.97 1.85 22.67
N GLU A 72 14.21 2.26 22.94
CA GLU A 72 14.51 3.51 23.64
C GLU A 72 13.98 4.76 22.91
N LYS A 73 13.84 4.69 21.59
CA LYS A 73 13.25 5.75 20.75
C LYS A 73 11.72 5.65 20.64
N GLY A 74 11.11 4.68 21.30
CA GLY A 74 9.67 4.45 21.28
C GLY A 74 9.18 3.60 20.11
N TYR A 75 10.07 2.85 19.45
CA TYR A 75 9.74 1.87 18.43
C TYR A 75 9.74 0.46 19.04
N GLU A 76 8.54 -0.07 19.27
CA GLU A 76 8.29 -1.40 19.83
C GLU A 76 7.71 -2.35 18.76
N ASP A 77 8.35 -3.51 18.63
CA ASP A 77 7.96 -4.56 17.69
C ASP A 77 6.55 -5.10 18.01
N GLY A 78 5.70 -5.18 16.99
CA GLY A 78 4.29 -5.56 17.09
C GLY A 78 3.35 -4.45 17.58
N ILE A 79 3.86 -3.25 17.88
CA ILE A 79 3.04 -2.08 18.24
C ILE A 79 3.08 -1.03 17.14
N ASN A 80 4.27 -0.56 16.79
CA ASN A 80 4.47 0.49 15.81
C ASN A 80 5.59 0.21 14.80
N ILE A 81 6.37 -0.85 15.02
CA ILE A 81 7.28 -1.42 14.03
C ILE A 81 7.05 -2.92 13.90
N GLU A 82 7.43 -3.48 12.76
CA GLU A 82 7.47 -4.92 12.54
C GLU A 82 8.90 -5.31 12.17
N ILE A 83 9.54 -6.16 12.96
CA ILE A 83 10.92 -6.58 12.72
C ILE A 83 10.94 -7.97 12.08
N ASP A 84 11.45 -8.06 10.86
CA ASP A 84 11.73 -9.33 10.19
C ASP A 84 13.25 -9.59 10.16
N THR A 85 13.69 -10.68 10.78
CA THR A 85 15.11 -11.06 10.79
C THR A 85 15.33 -12.24 9.86
N GLN A 86 16.12 -12.02 8.80
CA GLN A 86 16.49 -13.06 7.85
C GLN A 86 17.97 -13.39 7.93
N TYR A 87 18.29 -14.68 7.86
CA TYR A 87 19.66 -15.15 7.91
C TYR A 87 20.11 -15.73 6.58
N ALA A 88 21.28 -15.30 6.12
CA ALA A 88 21.88 -15.81 4.90
C ALA A 88 22.57 -17.19 5.08
N GLN A 89 22.62 -17.72 6.31
CA GLN A 89 23.23 -19.02 6.68
C GLN A 89 24.68 -19.21 6.19
N GLY A 90 25.45 -18.12 6.11
CA GLY A 90 26.82 -18.13 5.60
C GLY A 90 26.95 -18.08 4.07
N ASP A 91 25.83 -18.02 3.35
CA ASP A 91 25.81 -17.79 1.90
C ASP A 91 25.79 -16.28 1.60
N ILE A 92 26.95 -15.77 1.17
CA ILE A 92 27.12 -14.35 0.83
C ILE A 92 26.21 -13.96 -0.36
N ALA A 93 25.86 -14.88 -1.25
CA ALA A 93 24.96 -14.60 -2.38
C ALA A 93 23.51 -14.40 -1.93
N LEU A 94 23.10 -15.02 -0.81
CA LEU A 94 21.77 -14.81 -0.23
C LEU A 94 21.67 -13.49 0.54
N THR A 95 22.79 -12.96 1.04
CA THR A 95 22.80 -11.72 1.85
C THR A 95 22.23 -10.51 1.09
N THR A 96 22.35 -10.46 -0.25
CA THR A 96 21.81 -9.37 -1.07
C THR A 96 20.34 -9.55 -1.48
N THR A 97 19.74 -10.71 -1.22
CA THR A 97 18.42 -11.09 -1.76
C THR A 97 17.33 -11.14 -0.68
N ILE A 98 17.70 -11.21 0.59
CA ILE A 98 16.81 -11.41 1.75
C ILE A 98 16.43 -10.10 2.47
N ALA A 99 16.46 -8.95 1.78
CA ALA A 99 16.09 -7.64 2.33
C ALA A 99 14.88 -7.05 1.61
#